data_AF-A0A7Y5WVW6-F1
#
_entry.id   AF-A0A7Y5WVW6-F1
#
_cell.length_a   1.000
_cell.length_b   1.000
_cell.length_c   1.000
_cell.angle_alpha   90.00
_cell.angle_beta   90.00
_cell.angle_gamma   90.00
#
_symmetry.space_group_name_H-M   'P 1'
#
loop_
_entity.id
_entity.type
_entity.pdbx_description
1 polymer ?
#
loop_
_entity_poly.entity_id
_entity_poly.type
_entity_poly.pdbx_seq_one_letter_code
_entity_poly.pdbx_strand_id
1 'polypeptide(L)' 'MTQHDLERIARVALRDLGASDVTISVESENGLDRWRITITGLHRPMAMRIRAGEGTSAQFVRDQIFEQFERR' A
#
# COMPACT_ATOMS: atom_id res chain seq x y z
N MET A 1 -1.73 4.26 12.86
CA MET A 1 -1.38 4.55 11.44
C MET A 1 -2.56 5.25 10.79
N THR A 2 -2.36 6.32 10.03
CA THR A 2 -3.45 6.99 9.29
C THR A 2 -3.46 6.61 7.82
N GLN A 3 -4.55 6.91 7.12
CA GLN A 3 -4.65 6.78 5.66
C GLN A 3 -3.52 7.53 4.93
N HIS A 4 -3.19 8.74 5.40
CA HIS A 4 -2.12 9.57 4.83
C HIS A 4 -0.73 8.96 5.03
N ASP A 5 -0.47 8.34 6.19
CA ASP A 5 0.79 7.64 6.43
C ASP A 5 0.94 6.46 5.47
N LEU A 6 -0.12 5.68 5.29
CA LEU A 6 -0.16 4.56 4.38
C LEU A 6 0.06 4.96 2.93
N GLU A 7 -0.58 6.04 2.48
CA GLU A 7 -0.38 6.56 1.13
C GLU A 7 1.09 6.95 0.93
N ARG A 8 1.69 7.63 1.90
CA ARG A 8 3.10 8.04 1.84
C ARG A 8 4.04 6.84 1.79
N ILE A 9 3.82 5.84 2.65
CA ILE A 9 4.63 4.61 2.67
C ILE A 9 4.48 3.86 1.35
N ALA A 10 3.26 3.70 0.86
CA ALA A 10 2.98 3.03 -0.41
C ALA A 10 3.63 3.73 -1.58
N ARG A 11 3.60 5.07 -1.63
CA ARG A 11 4.24 5.85 -2.69
C ARG A 11 5.74 5.64 -2.72
N VAL A 12 6.40 5.65 -1.57
CA VAL A 12 7.84 5.42 -1.47
C VAL A 12 8.18 3.97 -1.87
N ALA A 13 7.46 2.99 -1.33
CA ALA A 13 7.68 1.58 -1.64
C ALA A 13 7.51 1.27 -3.14
N LEU A 14 6.44 1.76 -3.76
CA LEU A 14 6.17 1.54 -5.19
C LEU A 14 7.20 2.23 -6.09
N ARG A 15 7.64 3.43 -5.70
CA ARG A 15 8.73 4.11 -6.41
C ARG A 15 10.02 3.30 -6.38
N ASP A 16 10.36 2.69 -5.24
CA ASP A 16 11.54 1.84 -5.11
C ASP A 16 11.43 0.55 -5.94
N LEU A 17 10.22 0.08 -6.23
CA LEU A 17 9.94 -1.03 -7.16
C LEU A 17 9.90 -0.62 -8.64
N GLY A 18 10.18 0.65 -8.96
CA GLY A 18 10.15 1.17 -10.33
C GLY A 18 8.75 1.53 -10.84
N ALA A 19 7.70 1.41 -10.01
CA ALA A 19 6.36 1.89 -10.33
C ALA A 19 6.29 3.41 -10.10
N SER A 20 6.93 4.16 -11.00
CA SER A 20 6.81 5.62 -11.08
C SER A 20 5.58 5.99 -11.92
N ASP A 21 4.94 7.13 -11.61
CA ASP A 21 3.72 7.62 -12.28
C ASP A 21 2.43 6.81 -12.01
N VAL A 22 2.32 6.22 -10.82
CA VAL A 22 1.10 5.52 -10.40
C VAL A 22 0.21 6.39 -9.52
N THR A 23 -1.09 6.24 -9.67
CA THR A 23 -2.07 6.81 -8.73
C THR A 23 -2.37 5.79 -7.64
N ILE A 24 -2.29 6.24 -6.39
CA ILE A 24 -2.49 5.41 -5.20
C ILE A 24 -3.76 5.90 -4.51
N SER A 25 -4.65 4.98 -4.17
CA SER A 25 -5.85 5.25 -3.38
C SER A 25 -5.86 4.31 -2.18
N VAL A 26 -5.97 4.87 -0.98
CA VAL A 26 -6.02 4.09 0.27
C VAL A 26 -7.40 4.23 0.86
N GLU A 27 -8.05 3.12 1.18
CA GLU A 27 -9.39 3.07 1.78
C GLU A 27 -9.36 2.15 3.00
N SER A 28 -10.10 2.47 4.06
CA SER A 28 -10.30 1.54 5.16
C SER A 28 -11.21 0.39 4.71
N GLU A 29 -10.83 -0.86 5.01
CA GLU A 29 -11.72 -2.01 4.85
C GLU A 29 -12.50 -2.25 6.15
N ASN A 30 -13.63 -2.98 6.06
CA ASN A 30 -14.42 -3.38 7.23
C ASN A 30 -13.59 -4.26 8.19
N GLY A 31 -12.97 -3.61 9.17
CA GLY A 31 -12.14 -4.21 10.22
C GLY A 31 -11.21 -3.19 10.86
N LEU A 32 -10.96 -3.35 12.15
CA LEU A 32 -9.88 -2.62 12.83
C LEU A 32 -8.56 -2.96 12.11
N ASP A 33 -7.82 -1.91 11.73
CA ASP A 33 -6.46 -2.01 11.20
C ASP A 33 -6.31 -2.64 9.80
N ARG A 34 -7.37 -2.70 9.00
CA ARG A 34 -7.29 -3.18 7.61
C ARG A 34 -7.55 -2.07 6.60
N TRP A 35 -6.71 -2.04 5.58
CA TRP A 35 -6.73 -1.03 4.54
C TRP A 35 -6.60 -1.68 3.17
N ARG A 36 -7.33 -1.16 2.20
CA ARG A 36 -7.17 -1.48 0.79
C ARG A 36 -6.34 -0.38 0.14
N ILE A 37 -5.26 -0.78 -0.52
CA ILE A 37 -4.46 0.11 -1.38
C ILE A 37 -4.72 -0.28 -2.82
N THR A 38 -5.33 0.63 -3.58
CA THR A 38 -5.54 0.48 -5.02
C THR A 38 -4.49 1.28 -5.76
N ILE A 39 -3.83 0.65 -6.73
CA ILE A 39 -2.82 1.25 -7.60
C ILE A 39 -3.36 1.24 -9.03
N THR A 40 -3.44 2.42 -9.63
CA THR A 40 -3.80 2.62 -11.03
C THR A 40 -2.66 3.35 -11.77
N GLY A 41 -2.68 3.37 -13.10
CA GLY A 41 -1.57 3.89 -13.92
C GLY A 41 -0.52 2.83 -14.29
N LEU A 42 -0.62 1.63 -13.71
CA LEU A 42 0.08 0.44 -14.20
C LEU A 42 -0.65 -0.16 -15.41
N HIS A 43 0.05 -1.00 -16.19
CA HIS A 43 -0.57 -1.78 -17.28
C HIS A 43 -1.82 -2.55 -16.87
N ARG A 44 -1.91 -2.96 -15.60
CA ARG A 44 -3.14 -3.47 -14.98
C ARG A 44 -3.36 -2.83 -13.61
N PRO A 45 -4.58 -2.36 -13.31
CA PRO A 45 -4.95 -1.96 -11.95
C PRO A 45 -4.69 -3.10 -10.97
N MET A 46 -4.11 -2.76 -9.81
CA MET A 46 -3.80 -3.71 -8.76
C MET A 46 -4.41 -3.22 -7.45
N ALA A 47 -4.97 -4.13 -6.66
CA ALA A 47 -5.42 -3.84 -5.31
C ALA A 47 -4.69 -4.75 -4.32
N MET A 48 -4.23 -4.17 -3.23
CA MET A 48 -3.52 -4.86 -2.14
C MET A 48 -4.27 -4.65 -0.84
N ARG A 49 -4.19 -5.64 0.05
CA ARG A 49 -4.75 -5.54 1.38
C ARG A 49 -3.62 -5.41 2.39
N ILE A 50 -3.67 -4.34 3.17
CA ILE A 50 -2.64 -3.97 4.14
C ILE A 50 -3.21 -4.05 5.53
N ARG A 51 -2.45 -4.65 6.45
CA ARG A 51 -2.71 -4.54 7.88
C ARG A 51 -1.87 -3.41 8.46
N ALA A 52 -2.54 -2.41 9.01
CA ALA A 52 -1.89 -1.30 9.67
C ALA A 52 -2.80 -0.67 10.73
N GLY A 53 -2.41 -0.87 11.97
CA GLY A 53 -3.12 -0.40 13.15
C GLY A 53 -2.29 0.44 14.09
N GLU A 54 -2.74 0.52 15.34
CA GLU A 54 -1.94 1.09 16.41
C GLU A 54 -0.68 0.23 16.64
N GLY A 55 0.48 0.88 16.81
CA GLY A 55 1.77 0.18 16.98
C GLY A 55 2.37 -0.46 15.72
N THR A 56 1.69 -0.40 14.57
CA THR A 56 2.27 -0.90 13.31
C THR A 56 3.40 0.00 12.83
N SER A 57 4.54 -0.59 12.43
CA SER A 57 5.68 0.16 11.88
C SER A 57 5.53 0.41 10.38
N ALA A 58 6.16 1.48 9.89
CA ALA A 58 6.20 1.78 8.46
C ALA A 58 6.90 0.66 7.67
N GLN A 59 7.92 0.03 8.25
CA GLN A 59 8.63 -1.09 7.63
C GLN A 59 7.71 -2.29 7.43
N PHE A 60 6.88 -2.63 8.43
CA PHE A 60 5.92 -3.72 8.30
C PHE A 60 4.90 -3.51 7.18
N VAL A 61 4.48 -2.26 6.94
CA VAL A 61 3.61 -1.93 5.81
C VAL A 61 4.36 -2.06 4.48
N ARG A 62 5.61 -1.58 4.43
CA ARG A 62 6.47 -1.68 3.24
C ARG A 62 6.73 -3.12 2.83
N ASP A 63 7.02 -3.99 3.79
CA ASP A 63 7.25 -5.42 3.56
C ASP A 63 6.01 -6.09 2.96
N GLN A 64 4.81 -5.80 3.50
CA GLN A 64 3.54 -6.29 2.93
C GLN A 64 3.30 -5.83 1.49
N ILE A 65 3.72 -4.61 1.13
CA ILE A 65 3.60 -4.08 -0.23
C ILE A 65 4.55 -4.81 -1.16
N PHE A 66 5.81 -4.99 -0.78
CA PHE A 66 6.79 -5.72 -1.58
C PHE A 66 6.35 -7.16 -1.83
N GLU A 67 5.95 -7.88 -0.78
CA GLU A 67 5.47 -9.26 -0.91
C GLU A 67 4.27 -9.40 -1.85
N GLN A 68 3.34 -8.44 -1.83
CA GLN A 68 2.16 -8.49 -2.71
C GLN A 68 2.47 -8.03 -4.13
N PHE A 69 3.37 -7.07 -4.31
CA PHE A 69 3.73 -6.54 -5.62
C PHE A 69 4.60 -7.51 -6.43
N GLU A 70 5.52 -8.24 -5.78
CA GLU A 70 6.34 -9.26 -6.43
C GLU A 70 5.55 -10.52 -6.82
N ARG A 71 4.42 -10.78 -6.17
CA ARG A 71 3.52 -11.90 -6.50
C ARG A 71 2.61 -11.63 -7.71
N ARG A 72 2.75 -10.50 -8.39
CA ARG A 72 1.92 -10.06 -9.52
C ARG A 72 2.32 -10.70 -10.85
#